data_AF-A0A2G7FWQ6-F1
#
_entry.id   AF-A0A2G7FWQ6-F1
#
_cell.length_a   1.000
_cell.length_b   1.000
_cell.length_c   1.000
_cell.angle_alpha   90.00
_cell.angle_beta   90.00
_cell.angle_gamma   90.00
#
_symmetry.space_group_name_H-M   'P 1'
#
loop_
_entity.id
_entity.type
_entity.pdbx_description
1 polymer ?
#
loop_
_entity_poly.entity_id
_entity_poly.type
_entity_poly.pdbx_seq_one_letter_code
_entity_poly.pdbx_strand_id
1 'polypeptide(L)'
;MKLLNIITLLSTTTLALAEGLDTREANNANLETRAATICGSGYELNKAIPLPQGTDPKQRLGTLYTYIGKDKGCAILDNNVGKAQYMYLGVCDLNGKHCDKDSGTFSQYAGPIYISNFACAPLVAKMGQNSKSLYIDYKDEYGWACE
;
A
#
# COMPACT_ATOMS: atom_id res chain seq x y z
N MET A 1 52.03 -40.34 -13.93
CA MET A 1 50.75 -40.30 -14.67
C MET A 1 49.59 -40.32 -13.67
N LYS A 2 49.02 -39.15 -13.35
CA LYS A 2 47.62 -38.99 -12.94
C LYS A 2 47.24 -37.53 -13.16
N LEU A 3 46.30 -37.34 -14.05
CA LEU A 3 45.78 -36.07 -14.54
C LEU A 3 44.81 -35.46 -13.52
N LEU A 4 44.94 -34.14 -13.36
CA LEU A 4 43.94 -33.05 -13.34
C LEU A 4 42.56 -33.22 -12.69
N ASN A 5 42.05 -32.04 -12.28
CA ASN A 5 40.67 -31.63 -12.01
C ASN A 5 40.24 -31.78 -10.52
N ILE A 6 39.63 -30.80 -9.84
CA ILE A 6 38.73 -29.75 -10.33
C ILE A 6 38.36 -28.76 -9.19
N ILE A 7 38.01 -27.52 -9.58
CA ILE A 7 37.07 -26.56 -8.97
C ILE A 7 37.46 -25.75 -7.72
N THR A 8 37.60 -24.46 -8.02
CA THR A 8 37.57 -23.21 -7.26
C THR A 8 36.43 -23.10 -6.23
N LEU A 9 36.74 -22.55 -5.05
CA LEU A 9 35.80 -21.71 -4.31
C LEU A 9 36.53 -20.42 -3.88
N LEU A 10 36.36 -19.37 -4.69
CA LEU A 10 36.59 -17.99 -4.25
C LEU A 10 35.51 -17.71 -3.21
N SER A 11 35.90 -17.65 -1.94
CA SER A 11 35.02 -17.14 -0.88
C SER A 11 34.85 -15.64 -1.10
N THR A 12 33.83 -15.26 -1.87
CA THR A 12 33.35 -13.88 -1.90
C THR A 12 32.66 -13.63 -0.56
N THR A 13 33.39 -13.05 0.38
CA THR A 13 32.78 -12.39 1.53
C THR A 13 31.98 -11.22 0.99
N THR A 14 30.67 -11.40 0.87
CA THR A 14 29.75 -10.31 0.58
C THR A 14 29.80 -9.35 1.76
N LEU A 15 30.41 -8.17 1.59
CA LEU A 15 30.14 -7.04 2.44
C LEU A 15 28.70 -6.60 2.15
N ALA A 16 27.76 -6.94 3.02
CA ALA A 16 26.49 -6.24 3.06
C ALA A 16 26.72 -4.94 3.84
N LEU A 17 26.74 -3.84 3.10
CA LEU A 17 26.71 -2.48 3.63
C LEU A 17 25.47 -2.35 4.53
N ALA A 18 25.70 -1.99 5.79
CA ALA A 18 24.66 -1.46 6.67
C ALA A 18 24.27 -0.08 6.14
N GLU A 19 23.33 -0.04 5.20
CA GLU A 19 22.70 1.19 4.77
C GLU A 19 21.35 1.29 5.46
N GLY A 20 21.25 2.20 6.42
CA GLY A 20 19.99 2.72 6.94
C GLY A 20 19.26 3.55 5.87
N LEU A 21 19.02 2.95 4.71
CA LEU A 21 18.13 3.46 3.68
C LEU A 21 16.72 3.05 4.07
N ASP A 22 15.90 4.07 4.27
CA ASP A 22 14.44 4.03 4.32
C ASP A 22 13.88 2.84 3.51
N THR A 23 13.49 1.76 4.20
CA THR A 23 12.98 0.49 3.62
C THR A 23 11.60 0.64 2.97
N ARG A 24 11.26 1.85 2.53
CA ARG A 24 9.93 2.28 2.10
C ARG A 24 9.90 2.81 0.67
N GLU A 25 11.01 2.74 -0.05
CA GLU A 25 10.95 2.54 -1.50
C GLU A 25 10.46 1.12 -1.76
N ALA A 26 9.14 0.97 -1.75
CA ALA A 26 8.53 -0.26 -2.19
C ALA A 26 8.76 -0.39 -3.70
N ASN A 27 9.64 -1.31 -4.10
CA ASN A 27 9.69 -1.74 -5.49
C ASN A 27 8.36 -2.45 -5.86
N ASN A 28 8.01 -2.50 -7.15
CA ASN A 28 6.74 -3.09 -7.59
C ASN A 28 6.56 -4.54 -7.11
N ALA A 29 7.62 -5.34 -7.08
CA ALA A 29 7.59 -6.71 -6.58
C ALA A 29 7.17 -6.80 -5.09
N ASN A 30 7.59 -5.83 -4.25
CA ASN A 30 7.14 -5.73 -2.86
C ASN A 30 5.66 -5.31 -2.80
N LEU A 31 5.21 -4.41 -3.67
CA LEU A 31 3.81 -3.97 -3.70
C LEU A 31 2.83 -5.07 -4.12
N GLU A 32 3.22 -5.92 -5.08
CA GLU A 32 2.45 -7.11 -5.48
C GLU A 32 2.42 -8.16 -4.36
N THR A 33 3.55 -8.40 -3.68
CA THR A 33 3.61 -9.31 -2.54
C THR A 33 2.73 -8.82 -1.38
N ARG A 34 2.70 -7.52 -1.13
CA ARG A 34 1.78 -6.90 -0.16
C ARG A 34 0.32 -7.05 -0.57
N ALA A 35 0.00 -6.86 -1.86
CA ALA A 35 -1.34 -7.11 -2.41
C ALA A 35 -1.77 -8.55 -2.12
N ALA A 36 -0.92 -9.52 -2.44
CA ALA A 36 -1.17 -10.94 -2.22
C ALA A 36 -1.39 -11.28 -0.73
N THR A 37 -0.67 -10.59 0.17
CA THR A 37 -0.77 -10.80 1.61
C THR A 37 -2.03 -10.17 2.21
N ILE A 38 -2.39 -8.96 1.79
CA ILE A 38 -3.45 -8.16 2.43
C ILE A 38 -4.78 -8.30 1.69
N CYS A 39 -4.78 -8.11 0.38
CA CYS A 39 -5.98 -8.22 -0.46
C CYS A 39 -6.26 -9.67 -0.88
N GLY A 40 -5.23 -10.50 -0.95
CA GLY A 40 -5.28 -11.88 -1.42
C GLY A 40 -4.66 -12.05 -2.81
N SER A 41 -4.49 -13.30 -3.25
CA SER A 41 -3.94 -13.62 -4.58
C SER A 41 -4.82 -13.10 -5.72
N GLY A 42 -4.20 -12.74 -6.85
CA GLY A 42 -4.91 -12.29 -8.05
C GLY A 42 -5.33 -10.82 -8.04
N TYR A 43 -4.72 -10.02 -7.15
CA TYR A 43 -4.79 -8.57 -7.16
C TYR A 43 -3.49 -7.99 -7.70
N GLU A 44 -3.62 -7.00 -8.59
CA GLU A 44 -2.52 -6.22 -9.16
C GLU A 44 -2.59 -4.77 -8.68
N LEU A 45 -1.44 -4.11 -8.60
CA LEU A 45 -1.37 -2.71 -8.16
C LEU A 45 -2.05 -1.79 -9.19
N ASN A 46 -2.99 -0.98 -8.73
CA ASN A 46 -3.64 0.04 -9.54
C ASN A 46 -3.11 1.44 -9.22
N LYS A 47 -3.12 1.85 -7.94
CA LYS A 47 -2.53 3.12 -7.51
C LYS A 47 -1.75 2.96 -6.21
N ALA A 48 -0.71 3.77 -6.08
CA ALA A 48 0.04 4.00 -4.85
C ALA A 48 0.20 5.51 -4.66
N ILE A 49 -0.68 6.11 -3.85
CA ILE A 49 -0.72 7.57 -3.66
C ILE A 49 -0.05 7.92 -2.33
N PRO A 50 1.11 8.61 -2.34
CA PRO A 50 1.71 9.12 -1.12
C PRO A 50 0.85 10.26 -0.55
N LEU A 51 0.62 10.23 0.77
CA LEU A 51 -0.18 11.20 1.49
C LEU A 51 0.59 11.82 2.67
N PRO A 52 0.42 13.13 2.97
CA PRO A 52 -0.40 14.09 2.22
C PRO A 52 0.12 14.34 0.79
N GLN A 53 -0.77 14.68 -0.14
CA GLN A 53 -0.34 14.94 -1.52
C GLN A 53 0.49 16.23 -1.60
N GLY A 54 1.44 16.28 -2.53
CA GLY A 54 2.27 17.45 -2.78
C GLY A 54 3.37 17.72 -1.74
N THR A 55 3.58 16.80 -0.79
CA THR A 55 4.71 16.87 0.15
C THR A 55 5.93 16.12 -0.39
N ASP A 56 7.12 16.46 0.12
CA ASP A 56 8.34 15.68 -0.12
C ASP A 56 8.09 14.19 0.25
N PRO A 57 8.55 13.22 -0.57
CA PRO A 57 8.43 11.79 -0.26
C PRO A 57 8.86 11.40 1.17
N LYS A 58 9.88 12.08 1.73
CA LYS A 58 10.36 11.85 3.11
C LYS A 58 9.41 12.32 4.19
N GLN A 59 8.41 13.13 3.84
CA GLN A 59 7.38 13.65 4.75
C GLN A 59 6.05 12.91 4.61
N ARG A 60 6.01 11.84 3.82
CA ARG A 60 4.82 11.00 3.66
C ARG A 60 4.41 10.38 5.01
N LEU A 61 3.17 10.67 5.42
CA LEU A 61 2.57 10.16 6.66
C LEU A 61 1.72 8.91 6.42
N GLY A 62 1.27 8.68 5.20
CA GLY A 62 0.59 7.46 4.80
C GLY A 62 0.68 7.20 3.30
N THR A 63 0.33 5.99 2.89
CA THR A 63 0.23 5.63 1.47
C THR A 63 -1.10 4.96 1.22
N LEU A 64 -1.90 5.55 0.35
CA LEU A 64 -3.13 4.92 -0.10
C LEU A 64 -2.79 3.99 -1.27
N TYR A 65 -3.08 2.70 -1.09
CA TYR A 65 -2.96 1.72 -2.16
C TYR A 65 -4.34 1.29 -2.62
N THR A 66 -4.53 1.21 -3.93
CA THR A 66 -5.66 0.51 -4.54
C THR A 66 -5.15 -0.57 -5.47
N TYR A 67 -5.85 -1.70 -5.46
CA TYR A 67 -5.53 -2.88 -6.23
C TYR A 67 -6.75 -3.33 -7.02
N ILE A 68 -6.51 -3.92 -8.19
CA ILE A 68 -7.53 -4.47 -9.08
C ILE A 68 -7.36 -5.99 -9.10
N GLY A 69 -8.44 -6.71 -8.80
CA GLY A 69 -8.60 -8.11 -9.15
C GLY A 69 -9.65 -8.24 -10.26
N LYS A 70 -9.84 -9.47 -10.76
CA LYS A 70 -10.68 -9.76 -11.94
C LYS A 70 -12.00 -8.96 -12.02
N ASP A 71 -12.82 -9.00 -10.96
CA ASP A 71 -14.13 -8.34 -10.91
C ASP A 71 -14.33 -7.62 -9.56
N LYS A 72 -13.23 -7.12 -8.97
CA LYS A 72 -13.25 -6.54 -7.62
C LYS A 72 -12.04 -5.63 -7.36
N GLY A 73 -12.27 -4.55 -6.64
CA GLY A 73 -11.23 -3.68 -6.09
C GLY A 73 -10.87 -4.07 -4.66
N CYS A 74 -9.65 -3.71 -4.26
CA CYS A 74 -9.21 -3.72 -2.86
C CYS A 74 -8.46 -2.43 -2.56
N ALA A 75 -8.68 -1.85 -1.38
CA ALA A 75 -7.96 -0.66 -0.94
C ALA A 75 -7.43 -0.81 0.48
N ILE A 76 -6.24 -0.23 0.72
CA ILE A 76 -5.63 -0.10 2.04
C ILE A 76 -5.02 1.28 2.20
N LEU A 77 -5.07 1.82 3.42
CA LEU A 77 -4.32 3.01 3.80
C LEU A 77 -3.19 2.57 4.73
N ASP A 78 -1.94 2.68 4.27
CA ASP A 78 -0.75 2.33 5.01
C ASP A 78 -0.34 3.44 5.97
N ASN A 79 0.03 3.09 7.20
CA ASN A 79 0.50 4.03 8.21
C ASN A 79 2.02 4.23 8.09
N ASN A 80 2.42 5.43 7.68
CA ASN A 80 3.82 5.78 7.53
C ASN A 80 4.44 6.54 8.71
N VAL A 81 3.73 6.70 9.83
CA VAL A 81 4.24 7.48 10.97
C VAL A 81 5.02 6.64 12.00
N GLY A 82 4.95 5.31 11.93
CA GLY A 82 5.68 4.42 12.85
C GLY A 82 5.08 4.30 14.26
N LYS A 83 3.86 4.80 14.46
CA LYS A 83 3.05 4.65 15.68
C LYS A 83 1.58 4.54 15.32
N ALA A 84 0.75 4.04 16.23
CA ALA A 84 -0.68 3.95 15.98
C ALA A 84 -1.31 5.33 15.75
N GLN A 85 -2.18 5.41 14.75
CA GLN A 85 -2.87 6.64 14.34
C GLN A 85 -4.36 6.35 14.18
N TYR A 86 -5.19 7.38 14.36
CA TYR A 86 -6.56 7.29 13.86
C TYR A 86 -6.51 7.24 12.33
N MET A 87 -7.21 6.28 11.76
CA MET A 87 -7.32 6.09 10.33
C MET A 87 -8.77 5.83 9.95
N TYR A 88 -9.09 6.24 8.74
CA TYR A 88 -10.36 5.97 8.09
C TYR A 88 -10.06 5.68 6.62
N LEU A 89 -10.58 4.57 6.13
CA LEU A 89 -10.69 4.30 4.71
C LEU A 89 -12.16 4.03 4.41
N GLY A 90 -12.67 4.57 3.32
CA GLY A 90 -14.04 4.33 2.91
C GLY A 90 -14.15 4.36 1.41
N VAL A 91 -14.99 3.48 0.89
CA VAL A 91 -15.24 3.32 -0.54
C VAL A 91 -16.74 3.18 -0.74
N CYS A 92 -17.27 3.79 -1.78
CA CYS A 92 -18.61 3.53 -2.25
C CYS A 92 -18.58 3.12 -3.73
N ASP A 93 -19.56 2.36 -4.18
CA ASP A 93 -19.82 2.23 -5.61
C ASP A 93 -20.21 3.59 -6.22
N LEU A 94 -20.13 3.68 -7.55
CA LEU A 94 -20.45 4.91 -8.29
C LEU A 94 -21.82 5.52 -7.95
N ASN A 95 -22.79 4.68 -7.59
CA ASN A 95 -24.15 5.11 -7.25
C ASN A 95 -24.34 5.43 -5.76
N GLY A 96 -23.32 5.23 -4.93
CA GLY A 96 -23.37 5.42 -3.48
C GLY A 96 -24.28 4.44 -2.73
N LYS A 97 -24.72 3.36 -3.37
CA LYS A 97 -25.64 2.36 -2.80
C LYS A 97 -24.91 1.34 -1.95
N HIS A 98 -23.69 1.00 -2.33
CA HIS A 98 -22.86 0.01 -1.66
C HIS A 98 -21.59 0.68 -1.18
N CYS A 99 -21.55 0.98 0.12
CA CYS A 99 -20.40 1.58 0.77
C CYS A 99 -19.84 0.64 1.83
N ASP A 100 -18.52 0.61 1.93
CA ASP A 100 -17.81 -0.06 2.99
C ASP A 100 -16.72 0.85 3.55
N LYS A 101 -16.39 0.67 4.82
CA LYS A 101 -15.43 1.49 5.53
C LYS A 101 -14.71 0.70 6.61
N ASP A 102 -13.47 1.10 6.85
CA ASP A 102 -12.70 0.69 8.00
C ASP A 102 -12.20 1.93 8.74
N SER A 103 -12.39 1.95 10.06
CA SER A 103 -12.03 3.10 10.88
C SER A 103 -11.73 2.73 12.31
N GLY A 104 -10.71 3.36 12.87
CA GLY A 104 -10.21 3.05 14.19
C GLY A 104 -8.80 3.56 14.38
N THR A 105 -8.12 3.01 15.38
CA THR A 105 -6.73 3.31 15.68
C THR A 105 -5.86 2.14 15.24
N PHE A 106 -5.02 2.35 14.23
CA PHE A 106 -4.22 1.27 13.62
C PHE A 106 -2.74 1.59 13.66
N SER A 107 -1.94 0.58 13.99
CA SER A 107 -0.47 0.65 13.98
C SER A 107 0.12 0.45 12.59
N GLN A 108 -0.56 -0.30 11.72
CA GLN A 108 -0.03 -0.69 10.41
C GLN A 108 -0.84 -0.11 9.25
N TYR A 109 -2.13 -0.43 9.16
CA TYR A 109 -2.99 0.04 8.08
C TYR A 109 -4.47 0.00 8.47
N ALA A 110 -5.30 0.73 7.73
CA ALA A 110 -6.75 0.55 7.67
C ALA A 110 -7.14 -0.15 6.37
N GLY A 111 -8.18 -0.98 6.40
CA GLY A 111 -8.57 -1.93 5.36
C GLY A 111 -8.11 -3.37 5.68
N PRO A 112 -8.13 -4.30 4.71
CA PRO A 112 -8.56 -4.11 3.33
C PRO A 112 -10.06 -3.85 3.22
N ILE A 113 -10.43 -2.90 2.38
CA ILE A 113 -11.82 -2.72 1.94
C ILE A 113 -11.97 -3.33 0.56
N TYR A 114 -13.02 -4.11 0.37
CA TYR A 114 -13.33 -4.76 -0.89
C TYR A 114 -14.55 -4.13 -1.54
N ILE A 115 -14.51 -3.99 -2.86
CA ILE A 115 -15.65 -3.49 -3.63
C ILE A 115 -15.79 -4.29 -4.92
N SER A 116 -17.00 -4.77 -5.22
CA SER A 116 -17.26 -5.55 -6.44
C SER A 116 -17.36 -4.66 -7.69
N ASN A 117 -18.13 -3.56 -7.62
CA ASN A 117 -18.23 -2.60 -8.71
C ASN A 117 -17.26 -1.44 -8.49
N PHE A 118 -15.98 -1.70 -8.75
CA PHE A 118 -14.89 -0.80 -8.41
C PHE A 118 -14.64 0.29 -9.47
N ALA A 119 -15.13 0.12 -10.70
CA ALA A 119 -14.91 1.06 -11.78
C ALA A 119 -15.36 2.48 -11.38
N CYS A 120 -14.45 3.45 -11.45
CA CYS A 120 -14.62 4.83 -10.97
C CYS A 120 -15.13 4.96 -9.52
N ALA A 121 -14.99 3.94 -8.66
CA ALA A 121 -15.52 4.01 -7.31
C ALA A 121 -14.84 5.13 -6.50
N PRO A 122 -15.61 6.07 -5.91
CA PRO A 122 -15.02 7.10 -5.06
C PRO A 122 -14.43 6.49 -3.79
N LEU A 123 -13.32 7.07 -3.35
CA LEU A 123 -12.57 6.62 -2.18
C LEU A 123 -12.21 7.81 -1.29
N VAL A 124 -12.33 7.60 0.01
CA VAL A 124 -11.96 8.57 1.05
C VAL A 124 -10.91 7.94 1.96
N ALA A 125 -9.80 8.64 2.18
CA ALA A 125 -8.74 8.23 3.09
C ALA A 125 -8.46 9.36 4.08
N LYS A 126 -8.53 9.06 5.39
CA LYS A 126 -8.24 10.03 6.45
C LYS A 126 -7.25 9.45 7.45
N MET A 127 -6.39 10.31 7.99
CA MET A 127 -5.46 9.95 9.04
C MET A 127 -5.19 11.14 9.97
N GLY A 128 -5.08 10.86 11.26
CA GLY A 128 -4.89 11.89 12.27
C GLY A 128 -4.56 11.33 13.64
N GLN A 129 -4.46 12.24 14.61
CA GLN A 129 -4.41 11.86 16.02
C GLN A 129 -5.74 11.26 16.48
N ASN A 130 -6.85 11.80 15.96
CA ASN A 130 -8.22 11.36 16.17
C ASN A 130 -9.10 11.86 15.01
N SER A 131 -10.38 11.48 15.01
CA SER A 131 -11.35 11.85 13.96
C SER A 131 -11.60 13.35 13.80
N LYS A 132 -11.19 14.19 14.77
CA LYS A 132 -11.34 15.66 14.75
C LYS A 132 -10.04 16.40 14.42
N SER A 133 -8.90 15.71 14.45
CA SER A 133 -7.58 16.30 14.23
C SER A 133 -6.82 15.50 13.18
N LEU A 134 -7.19 15.73 11.93
CA LEU A 134 -6.67 15.05 10.74
C LEU A 134 -5.50 15.84 10.14
N TYR A 135 -4.46 15.14 9.73
CA TYR A 135 -3.39 15.67 8.87
C TYR A 135 -3.45 15.08 7.45
N ILE A 136 -4.24 14.02 7.23
CA ILE A 136 -4.69 13.55 5.93
C ILE A 136 -6.22 13.57 5.94
N ASP A 137 -6.82 14.30 4.99
CA ASP A 137 -8.23 14.19 4.62
C ASP A 137 -8.30 14.22 3.08
N TYR A 138 -8.19 13.04 2.48
CA TYR A 138 -8.05 12.84 1.05
C TYR A 138 -9.31 12.20 0.47
N LYS A 139 -9.74 12.69 -0.70
CA LYS A 139 -10.82 12.14 -1.50
C LYS A 139 -10.33 11.96 -2.94
N ASP A 140 -10.54 10.77 -3.48
CA ASP A 140 -10.40 10.49 -4.91
C ASP A 140 -11.79 10.14 -5.46
N GLU A 141 -12.24 10.86 -6.49
CA GLU A 141 -13.51 10.54 -7.16
C GLU A 141 -13.37 9.33 -8.07
N TYR A 142 -12.14 8.94 -8.39
CA TYR A 142 -11.80 7.84 -9.27
C TYR A 142 -10.77 6.94 -8.59
N GLY A 143 -11.09 6.38 -7.41
CA GLY A 143 -10.17 5.53 -6.64
C GLY A 143 -9.60 4.35 -7.44
N TRP A 144 -10.34 3.93 -8.46
CA TRP A 144 -9.91 3.02 -9.52
C TRP A 144 -10.16 3.58 -10.91
N ALA A 145 -9.51 2.98 -11.91
CA ALA A 145 -9.78 3.24 -13.32
C ALA A 145 -11.27 3.04 -13.67
N CYS A 146 -11.71 3.70 -14.74
CA CYS A 146 -13.11 3.76 -15.18
C CYS A 146 -13.45 2.78 -16.33
N GLU A 147 -12.55 1.85 -16.64
CA GLU A 147 -12.64 0.96 -17.81
C GLU A 147 -13.62 -0.19 -17.62
#